data_AF-A0A433L894-F1
#
_entry.id   AF-A0A433L894-F1
#
_cell.length_a   1.000
_cell.length_b   1.000
_cell.length_c   1.000
_cell.angle_alpha   90.00
_cell.angle_beta   90.00
_cell.angle_gamma   90.00
#
_symmetry.space_group_name_H-M   'P 1'
#
loop_
_entity.id
_entity.type
_entity.pdbx_description
1 polymer ?
#
loop_
_entity_poly.entity_id
_entity_poly.type
_entity_poly.pdbx_seq_one_letter_code
_entity_poly.pdbx_strand_id
1 'polypeptide(L)'
;MAFSCELKRPAAFLITHYHADHVQGLFHLRWGSGDSISVYGSKDAQGCVELHRNSGVLDFQPWLKPFKPIKPIKLDSLTVIPVPLKHSKPTLGYCLNDGGIKLAYLTDTFVLPVETEHFLHSWEPDVVVLDA
;
A
#
# COMPACT_ATOMS: atom_id res chain seq x y z
N MET A 1 -4.84 -9.19 -20.55
CA MET A 1 -5.40 -8.00 -21.24
C MET A 1 -5.90 -7.03 -20.18
N ALA A 2 -5.29 -5.85 -20.11
CA ALA A 2 -5.40 -4.87 -19.02
C ALA A 2 -6.63 -3.94 -19.10
N PHE A 3 -7.77 -4.43 -19.63
CA PHE A 3 -8.96 -3.60 -19.86
C PHE A 3 -9.61 -3.06 -18.56
N SER A 4 -9.37 -3.67 -17.40
CA SER A 4 -9.97 -3.21 -16.13
C SER A 4 -9.45 -1.83 -15.68
N CYS A 5 -8.15 -1.55 -15.88
CA CYS A 5 -7.58 -0.24 -15.55
C CYS A 5 -8.01 0.87 -16.52
N GLU A 6 -8.57 0.53 -17.69
CA GLU A 6 -9.15 1.50 -18.62
C GLU A 6 -10.56 1.93 -18.23
N LEU A 7 -11.30 1.13 -17.44
CA LEU A 7 -12.71 1.42 -17.12
C LEU A 7 -12.87 2.43 -15.97
N LYS A 8 -11.98 2.43 -14.96
CA LYS A 8 -11.91 3.45 -13.91
C LYS A 8 -10.48 3.61 -13.40
N ARG A 9 -9.93 4.82 -13.50
CA ARG A 9 -8.62 5.18 -12.93
C ARG A 9 -8.66 5.02 -11.41
N PRO A 10 -7.68 4.34 -10.78
CA PRO A 10 -7.63 4.27 -9.32
C PRO A 10 -7.32 5.64 -8.72
N ALA A 11 -7.90 5.92 -7.55
CA ALA A 11 -7.64 7.16 -6.82
C ALA A 11 -6.22 7.20 -6.23
N ALA A 12 -5.73 6.04 -5.77
CA ALA A 12 -4.40 5.88 -5.18
C ALA A 12 -3.93 4.42 -5.26
N PHE A 13 -2.63 4.20 -5.05
CA PHE A 13 -2.02 2.90 -4.80
C PHE A 13 -1.46 2.84 -3.37
N LEU A 14 -1.71 1.74 -2.66
CA LEU A 14 -1.05 1.37 -1.41
C LEU A 14 -0.15 0.17 -1.69
N ILE A 15 1.17 0.36 -1.65
CA ILE A 15 2.16 -0.66 -1.97
C ILE A 15 2.67 -1.27 -0.67
N THR A 16 2.49 -2.59 -0.50
CA THR A 16 2.98 -3.30 0.70
C THR A 16 4.51 -3.33 0.70
N HIS A 17 5.11 -3.73 -0.43
CA HIS A 17 6.55 -3.73 -0.67
C HIS A 17 6.89 -3.77 -2.17
N TYR A 18 8.19 -3.67 -2.49
CA TYR A 18 8.69 -3.52 -3.86
C TYR A 18 9.30 -4.79 -4.45
N HIS A 19 8.74 -5.96 -4.16
CA HIS A 19 9.02 -7.12 -5.03
C HIS A 19 8.28 -6.98 -6.36
N ALA A 20 8.85 -7.59 -7.41
CA ALA A 20 8.39 -7.39 -8.78
C ALA A 20 6.94 -7.83 -8.98
N ASP A 21 6.53 -8.94 -8.39
CA ASP A 21 5.17 -9.46 -8.43
C ASP A 21 4.12 -8.50 -7.84
N HIS A 22 4.50 -7.64 -6.88
CA HIS A 22 3.63 -6.62 -6.28
C HIS A 22 3.57 -5.31 -7.08
N VAL A 23 4.61 -4.98 -7.87
CA VAL A 23 4.72 -3.67 -8.54
C VAL A 23 4.88 -3.73 -10.06
N GLN A 24 4.99 -4.91 -10.66
CA GLN A 24 5.20 -5.08 -12.10
C GLN A 24 4.11 -4.41 -12.95
N GLY A 25 2.86 -4.41 -12.46
CA GLY A 25 1.75 -3.72 -13.12
C GLY A 25 1.97 -2.21 -13.28
N LEU A 26 2.70 -1.59 -12.35
CA LEU A 26 2.98 -0.14 -12.36
C LEU A 26 3.89 0.27 -13.53
N PHE A 27 4.75 -0.63 -14.04
CA PHE A 27 5.60 -0.34 -15.20
C PHE A 27 4.82 -0.13 -16.49
N HIS A 28 3.64 -0.74 -16.60
CA HIS A 28 2.71 -0.52 -17.70
C HIS A 28 1.89 0.75 -17.50
N LEU A 29 1.42 0.99 -16.27
CA LEU A 29 0.55 2.13 -15.95
C LEU A 29 1.24 3.48 -15.96
N ARG A 30 2.53 3.55 -15.62
CA ARG A 30 3.28 4.82 -15.53
C ARG A 30 3.27 5.65 -16.82
N TRP A 31 3.14 5.01 -17.98
CA TRP A 31 3.10 5.68 -19.29
C TRP A 31 1.68 6.06 -19.74
N GLY A 32 0.67 5.85 -18.89
CA GLY A 32 -0.68 6.30 -19.14
C GLY A 32 -0.77 7.83 -19.24
N SER A 33 -1.93 8.33 -19.65
CA SER A 33 -2.24 9.77 -19.69
C SER A 33 -3.21 10.16 -18.56
N GLY A 34 -3.34 11.47 -18.29
CA GLY A 34 -4.26 12.02 -17.28
C GLY A 34 -3.59 12.37 -15.95
N ASP A 35 -4.40 12.73 -14.95
CA ASP A 35 -3.96 13.20 -13.63
C ASP A 35 -3.03 12.22 -12.92
N SER A 36 -2.04 12.73 -12.19
CA SER A 36 -1.19 11.90 -11.35
C SER A 36 -1.99 11.04 -10.36
N ILE A 37 -1.50 9.82 -10.12
CA ILE A 37 -2.06 8.87 -9.16
C ILE A 37 -1.09 8.76 -7.98
N SER A 38 -1.57 9.06 -6.77
CA SER A 38 -0.75 8.98 -5.58
C SER A 38 -0.37 7.54 -5.24
N VAL A 39 0.92 7.30 -5.00
CA VAL A 39 1.46 6.00 -4.61
C VAL A 39 2.04 6.13 -3.20
N TYR A 40 1.50 5.34 -2.27
CA TYR A 40 1.96 5.29 -0.88
C TYR A 40 2.64 3.96 -0.61
N GLY A 41 3.63 3.95 0.28
CA GLY A 41 4.35 2.71 0.63
C GLY A 41 5.43 2.92 1.68
N SER A 42 6.21 1.85 1.89
CA SER A 42 7.35 1.84 2.81
C SER A 42 8.53 2.66 2.28
N LYS A 43 9.48 2.98 3.16
CA LYS A 43 10.77 3.54 2.75
C LYS A 43 11.65 2.41 2.19
N ASP A 44 11.62 2.23 0.88
CA ASP A 44 12.56 1.37 0.17
C ASP A 44 13.45 2.23 -0.72
N ALA A 45 14.71 2.42 -0.31
CA ALA A 45 15.66 3.26 -1.05
C ALA A 45 16.07 2.64 -2.40
N GLN A 46 15.93 1.32 -2.54
CA GLN A 46 16.21 0.61 -3.79
C GLN A 46 14.94 0.52 -4.66
N GLY A 47 13.77 0.44 -4.02
CA GLY A 47 12.49 0.31 -4.68
C GLY A 47 12.45 -0.88 -5.63
N CYS A 48 11.85 -0.68 -6.82
CA CYS A 48 11.89 -1.65 -7.92
C CYS A 48 12.44 -0.98 -9.19
N VAL A 49 13.68 -1.33 -9.55
CA VAL A 49 14.36 -0.91 -10.80
C VAL A 49 14.30 0.62 -10.97
N GLU A 50 13.71 1.13 -12.06
CA GLU A 50 13.63 2.55 -12.37
C GLU A 50 12.30 3.20 -11.98
N LEU A 51 11.41 2.50 -11.27
CA LEU A 51 10.04 2.97 -11.07
C LEU A 51 9.98 4.33 -10.36
N HIS A 52 10.90 4.61 -9.45
CA HIS A 52 11.02 5.92 -8.80
C HIS A 52 11.68 6.99 -9.67
N ARG A 53 12.54 6.61 -10.62
CA ARG A 53 13.26 7.56 -11.49
C ARG A 53 12.40 8.00 -12.67
N ASN A 54 11.71 7.03 -13.26
CA ASN A 54 10.84 7.21 -14.41
C ASN A 54 9.42 6.83 -13.98
N SER A 55 8.77 7.69 -13.19
CA SER A 55 7.48 7.41 -12.55
C SER A 55 6.26 7.79 -13.41
N GLY A 56 6.43 8.65 -14.41
CA GLY A 56 5.35 9.07 -15.31
C GLY A 56 4.15 9.62 -14.54
N VAL A 57 2.96 9.05 -14.72
CA VAL A 57 1.74 9.46 -13.98
C VAL A 57 1.69 8.99 -12.52
N LEU A 58 2.68 8.24 -12.05
CA LEU A 58 2.74 7.79 -10.66
C LEU A 58 3.43 8.86 -9.79
N ASP A 59 2.70 9.33 -8.78
CA ASP A 59 3.17 10.34 -7.84
C ASP A 59 3.50 9.70 -6.49
N PHE A 60 4.76 9.32 -6.32
CA PHE A 60 5.27 8.68 -5.10
C PHE A 60 5.29 9.67 -3.94
N GLN A 61 4.42 9.42 -2.97
CA GLN A 61 4.30 10.24 -1.77
C GLN A 61 5.46 9.98 -0.80
N PRO A 62 5.71 10.89 0.17
CA PRO A 62 6.62 10.59 1.28
C PRO A 62 6.27 9.25 1.94
N TRP A 63 7.31 8.49 2.31
CA TRP A 63 7.11 7.15 2.86
C TRP A 63 6.24 7.19 4.13
N LEU A 64 5.42 6.16 4.26
CA LEU A 64 4.53 6.01 5.38
C LEU A 64 5.30 5.67 6.65
N LYS A 65 4.90 6.30 7.76
CA LYS A 65 5.45 6.01 9.08
C LYS A 65 4.55 4.97 9.76
N PRO A 66 5.10 3.84 10.24
CA PRO A 66 4.34 2.85 10.98
C PRO A 66 3.46 3.45 12.07
N PHE A 67 2.25 2.92 12.20
CA PHE A 67 1.21 3.31 13.16
C PHE A 67 0.78 4.78 13.10
N LYS A 68 1.16 5.53 12.05
CA LYS A 68 0.68 6.90 11.82
C LYS A 68 -0.47 6.88 10.82
N PRO A 69 -1.69 7.22 11.23
CA PRO A 69 -2.83 7.27 10.32
C PRO A 69 -2.61 8.31 9.22
N ILE A 70 -3.05 7.97 8.02
CA ILE A 70 -3.15 8.90 6.89
C ILE A 70 -4.55 8.84 6.27
N LYS A 71 -4.89 9.87 5.51
CA LYS A 71 -6.03 9.87 4.60
C LYS A 71 -5.48 9.97 3.17
N PRO A 72 -5.62 8.94 2.33
CA PRO A 72 -5.17 9.02 0.95
C PRO A 72 -5.88 10.15 0.19
N ILE A 73 -5.16 10.80 -0.71
CA ILE A 73 -5.70 11.87 -1.56
C ILE A 73 -6.91 11.33 -2.34
N LYS A 74 -7.99 12.11 -2.41
CA LYS A 74 -9.28 11.75 -3.02
C LYS A 74 -10.06 10.62 -2.31
N LEU A 75 -9.66 10.20 -1.11
CA LEU A 75 -10.33 9.15 -0.31
C LEU A 75 -10.53 9.61 1.16
N ASP A 76 -11.23 10.72 1.37
CA ASP A 76 -11.31 11.40 2.70
C ASP A 76 -12.01 10.61 3.81
N SER A 77 -12.90 9.67 3.43
CA SER A 77 -13.55 8.76 4.37
C SER A 77 -12.62 7.63 4.82
N LEU A 78 -11.62 7.28 4.01
CA LEU A 78 -10.72 6.17 4.28
C LEU A 78 -9.56 6.61 5.16
N THR A 79 -9.50 6.02 6.36
CA THR A 79 -8.32 6.07 7.22
C THR A 79 -7.46 4.85 6.97
N VAL A 80 -6.17 5.06 6.70
CA VAL A 80 -5.18 4.00 6.51
C VAL A 80 -4.13 4.10 7.61
N ILE A 81 -3.94 3.02 8.36
CA ILE A 81 -2.89 2.91 9.37
C ILE A 81 -1.89 1.85 8.88
N PRO A 82 -0.68 2.25 8.48
CA PRO A 82 0.37 1.32 8.07
C PRO A 82 0.90 0.57 9.29
N VAL A 83 1.10 -0.74 9.18
CA VAL A 83 1.71 -1.57 10.23
C VAL A 83 2.94 -2.29 9.65
N PRO A 84 4.06 -2.39 10.39
CA PRO A 84 5.25 -3.06 9.88
C PRO A 84 5.03 -4.57 9.77
N LEU A 85 5.57 -5.19 8.72
CA LEU A 85 5.57 -6.64 8.55
C LEU A 85 7.00 -7.16 8.42
N LYS A 86 7.20 -8.44 8.77
CA LYS A 86 8.50 -9.08 8.66
C LYS A 86 8.59 -9.84 7.34
N HIS A 87 9.33 -9.28 6.40
CA HIS A 87 9.58 -9.87 5.09
C HIS A 87 11.00 -9.54 4.60
N SER A 88 11.42 -10.04 3.43
CA SER A 88 12.78 -9.82 2.91
C SER A 88 13.05 -8.40 2.43
N LYS A 89 12.01 -7.61 2.16
CA LYS A 89 12.06 -6.18 1.86
C LYS A 89 11.35 -5.35 2.94
N PRO A 90 11.61 -4.03 3.04
CA PRO A 90 10.81 -3.13 3.87
C PRO A 90 9.32 -3.22 3.50
N THR A 91 8.51 -3.80 4.40
CA THR A 91 7.12 -4.18 4.09
C THR A 91 6.15 -3.58 5.11
N LEU A 92 5.04 -3.07 4.59
CA LEU A 92 3.92 -2.59 5.37
C LEU A 92 2.67 -3.41 5.05
N GLY A 93 1.93 -3.76 6.10
CA GLY A 93 0.51 -4.07 6.02
C GLY A 93 -0.33 -2.81 6.21
N TYR A 94 -1.63 -2.92 5.95
CA TYR A 94 -2.54 -1.79 6.01
C TYR A 94 -3.80 -2.12 6.81
N CYS A 95 -4.05 -1.35 7.85
CA CYS A 95 -5.31 -1.34 8.60
C CYS A 95 -6.19 -0.22 8.03
N LEU A 96 -7.28 -0.62 7.38
CA LEU A 96 -8.18 0.22 6.59
C LEU A 96 -9.51 0.38 7.32
N ASN A 97 -10.01 1.61 7.45
CA ASN A 97 -11.30 1.90 8.03
C ASN A 97 -11.95 3.10 7.36
N ASP A 98 -13.16 2.94 6.83
CA ASP A 98 -13.95 3.99 6.18
C ASP A 98 -15.07 4.57 7.06
N GLY A 99 -15.11 4.20 8.35
CA GLY A 99 -16.18 4.49 9.29
C GLY A 99 -17.16 3.34 9.48
N GLY A 100 -17.06 2.29 8.66
CA GLY A 100 -17.79 1.03 8.81
C GLY A 100 -16.86 -0.09 9.29
N ILE A 101 -16.34 -0.87 8.35
CA ILE A 101 -15.60 -2.11 8.61
C ILE A 101 -14.10 -1.81 8.76
N LYS A 102 -13.48 -2.42 9.77
CA LYS A 102 -12.03 -2.44 9.98
C LYS A 102 -11.41 -3.66 9.30
N LEU A 103 -10.66 -3.42 8.23
CA LEU A 103 -9.92 -4.45 7.49
C LEU A 103 -8.42 -4.36 7.77
N ALA A 104 -7.79 -5.44 8.22
CA ALA A 104 -6.34 -5.58 8.25
C ALA A 104 -5.87 -6.41 7.05
N TYR A 105 -5.05 -5.81 6.18
CA TYR A 105 -4.45 -6.46 5.01
C TYR A 105 -2.94 -6.65 5.26
N LEU A 106 -2.52 -7.89 5.52
CA LEU A 106 -1.24 -8.23 6.13
C LEU A 106 -0.45 -9.21 5.25
N THR A 107 0.06 -8.72 4.12
CA THR A 107 0.88 -9.51 3.19
C THR A 107 1.97 -8.65 2.55
N ASP A 108 3.16 -9.16 2.27
CA ASP A 108 3.63 -10.52 2.56
C ASP A 108 4.34 -10.52 3.93
N THR A 109 4.27 -11.62 4.67
CA THR A 109 4.85 -11.68 6.01
C THR A 109 5.19 -13.11 6.44
N PHE A 110 6.38 -13.30 7.01
CA PHE A 110 6.78 -14.59 7.60
C PHE A 110 6.15 -14.82 8.98
N VAL A 111 6.12 -13.76 9.79
CA VAL A 111 5.52 -13.71 11.12
C VAL A 111 5.20 -12.25 11.43
N LEU A 112 4.14 -11.99 12.18
CA LEU A 112 3.81 -10.62 12.56
C LEU A 112 4.83 -10.11 13.59
N PRO A 113 5.35 -8.88 13.43
CA PRO A 113 6.08 -8.22 14.51
C PRO A 113 5.20 -8.07 15.76
N VAL A 114 5.79 -8.21 16.94
CA VAL A 114 5.07 -8.12 18.23
C VAL A 114 4.31 -6.80 18.36
N GLU A 115 4.87 -5.70 17.87
CA GLU A 115 4.23 -4.39 17.88
C GLU A 115 2.98 -4.35 16.97
N THR A 116 3.03 -5.06 15.84
CA THR A 116 1.89 -5.22 14.93
C THR A 116 0.81 -6.09 15.55
N GLU A 117 1.18 -7.20 16.21
CA GLU A 117 0.22 -8.05 16.94
C GLU A 117 -0.47 -7.26 18.06
N HIS A 118 0.29 -6.56 18.91
CA HIS A 118 -0.27 -5.73 19.98
C HIS A 118 -1.20 -4.63 19.45
N PHE A 119 -0.82 -3.99 18.34
CA PHE A 119 -1.66 -3.01 17.68
C PHE A 119 -2.97 -3.64 17.20
N LEU A 120 -2.92 -4.78 16.51
CA LEU A 120 -4.12 -5.46 15.99
C LEU A 120 -5.05 -5.91 17.11
N HIS A 121 -4.52 -6.41 18.23
CA HIS A 121 -5.32 -6.74 19.41
C HIS A 121 -6.05 -5.54 19.98
N SER A 122 -5.43 -4.35 19.96
CA SER A 122 -6.04 -3.13 20.46
C SER A 122 -6.98 -2.47 19.45
N TRP A 123 -6.68 -2.61 18.16
CA TRP A 123 -7.43 -2.00 17.07
C TRP A 123 -8.69 -2.79 16.71
N GLU A 124 -8.71 -4.10 17.02
CA GLU A 124 -9.83 -5.03 16.83
C GLU A 124 -10.36 -5.02 15.39
N PRO A 125 -9.61 -5.58 14.41
CA PRO A 125 -10.09 -5.69 13.04
C PRO A 125 -11.31 -6.62 12.95
N ASP A 126 -12.29 -6.24 12.15
CA ASP A 126 -13.44 -7.10 11.81
C ASP A 126 -13.03 -8.20 10.83
N VAL A 127 -12.10 -7.86 9.92
CA VAL A 127 -11.60 -8.76 8.87
C VAL A 127 -10.09 -8.71 8.83
N VAL A 128 -9.46 -9.88 8.72
CA VAL A 128 -8.01 -10.02 8.53
C VAL A 128 -7.75 -10.81 7.26
N VAL A 129 -6.99 -10.22 6.34
CA VAL A 129 -6.40 -10.90 5.19
C VAL A 129 -4.92 -11.11 5.50
N LEU A 130 -4.48 -12.36 5.52
CA LEU A 130 -3.14 -12.76 5.92
C LEU A 130 -2.50 -13.62 4.83
N ASP A 131 -1.19 -13.47 4.67
CA ASP A 131 -0.31 -14.35 3.90
C ASP A 131 -0.41 -15.80 4.42
N ALA A 132 -0.51 -16.80 3.52
CA ALA A 132 -0.90 -18.18 3.85
C ALA A 132 -0.04 -19.23 3.13
#